data_AF-A0A951P2S2-F1
#
_entry.id   AF-A0A951P2S2-F1
#
_cell.length_a   1.000
_cell.length_b   1.000
_cell.length_c   1.000
_cell.angle_alpha   90.00
_cell.angle_beta   90.00
_cell.angle_gamma   90.00
#
_symmetry.space_group_name_H-M   'P 1'
#
loop_
_entity.id
_entity.type
_entity.pdbx_description
1 polymer ?
#
loop_
_entity_poly.entity_id
_entity_poly.type
_entity_poly.pdbx_seq_one_letter_code
_entity_poly.pdbx_strand_id
1 'polypeptide(L)'
;MSDLYLYGIFPAPGPENLELQGLDQKPVQTQVVDGFVFLYSEAKQERYLASRRNLLGHEKVLEQAMQAGYRTLLPLQFGLTIDTWETVSDELTAPHSEHLNRLFEKLSGHREVSVKLFWDSAEELQALMAQDAELRAKRDSLEGKSLSMDEIVRIGQAIEQAMSDRREAIITAFQTTLNPMAVEIVENDSLTEAMIYNAAYLISWELESEFSEKVEWLDRQFEGRLKIRYNDFTAPYNFAQIDRGE
;
A
#
# COMPACT_ATOMS: atom_id res chain seq x y z
N MET A 1 10.53 -4.15 34.75
CA MET A 1 9.35 -3.51 34.14
C MET A 1 9.06 -4.29 32.88
N SER A 2 7.80 -4.44 32.49
CA SER A 2 7.44 -5.06 31.21
C SER A 2 7.47 -3.99 30.14
N ASP A 3 8.17 -4.24 29.04
CA ASP A 3 8.23 -3.33 27.89
C ASP A 3 6.82 -3.08 27.33
N LEU A 4 6.65 -2.00 26.57
CA LEU A 4 5.38 -1.63 25.95
C LEU A 4 5.50 -1.78 24.44
N TYR A 5 4.53 -2.46 23.82
CA TYR A 5 4.44 -2.58 22.37
C TYR A 5 3.57 -1.45 21.82
N LEU A 6 4.06 -0.69 20.85
CA LEU A 6 3.35 0.43 20.25
C LEU A 6 2.70 0.04 18.91
N TYR A 7 1.43 0.36 18.73
CA TYR A 7 0.69 0.11 17.49
C TYR A 7 0.67 1.34 16.58
N GLY A 8 0.31 2.50 17.13
CA GLY A 8 0.13 3.72 16.34
C GLY A 8 -0.07 4.95 17.21
N ILE A 9 0.02 6.11 16.57
CA ILE A 9 -0.14 7.44 17.17
C ILE A 9 -1.37 8.11 16.58
N PHE A 10 -2.16 8.77 17.41
CA PHE A 10 -3.37 9.49 17.02
C PHE A 10 -3.27 10.95 17.50
N PRO A 11 -3.90 11.91 16.80
CA PRO A 11 -4.11 13.25 17.35
C PRO A 11 -5.09 13.20 18.52
N ALA A 12 -4.94 14.10 19.51
CA ALA A 12 -5.93 14.26 20.57
C ALA A 12 -7.29 14.74 20.01
N PRO A 13 -8.44 14.31 20.58
CA PRO A 13 -8.59 13.50 21.79
C PRO A 13 -8.29 12.00 21.64
N GLY A 14 -8.01 11.51 20.42
CA GLY A 14 -7.59 10.13 20.16
C GLY A 14 -8.57 9.06 20.66
N PRO A 15 -8.20 7.77 20.57
CA PRO A 15 -9.06 6.70 21.02
C PRO A 15 -9.33 6.68 22.52
N GLU A 16 -10.59 6.46 22.91
CA GLU A 16 -11.00 6.30 24.31
C GLU A 16 -11.80 5.00 24.50
N ASN A 17 -11.58 4.30 25.62
CA ASN A 17 -12.34 3.12 26.03
C ASN A 17 -12.45 2.01 24.96
N LEU A 18 -11.41 1.82 24.15
CA LEU A 18 -11.34 0.74 23.18
C LEU A 18 -11.17 -0.61 23.89
N GLU A 19 -12.25 -1.39 23.98
CA GLU A 19 -12.21 -2.77 24.50
C GLU A 19 -11.63 -3.73 23.46
N LEU A 20 -10.30 -3.68 23.27
CA LEU A 20 -9.58 -4.44 22.24
C LEU A 20 -8.50 -5.33 22.85
N GLN A 21 -8.27 -6.47 22.21
CA GLN A 21 -7.12 -7.33 22.48
C GLN A 21 -6.12 -7.21 21.34
N GLY A 22 -4.87 -6.94 21.69
CA GLY A 22 -3.76 -6.85 20.76
C GLY A 22 -2.95 -8.14 20.70
N LEU A 23 -1.65 -7.99 20.48
CA LEU A 23 -0.71 -9.10 20.46
C LEU A 23 -0.72 -9.85 21.79
N ASP A 24 -0.55 -11.17 21.71
CA ASP A 24 -0.53 -12.10 22.85
C ASP A 24 -1.74 -11.99 23.82
N GLN A 25 -2.89 -11.56 23.27
CA GLN A 25 -4.16 -11.33 23.96
C GLN A 25 -4.06 -10.31 25.09
N LYS A 26 -3.11 -9.38 24.99
CA LYS A 26 -2.98 -8.29 25.96
C LYS A 26 -4.01 -7.20 25.67
N PRO A 27 -4.62 -6.61 26.72
CA PRO A 27 -5.53 -5.48 26.53
C PRO A 27 -4.78 -4.32 25.91
N VAL A 28 -5.39 -3.70 24.91
CA VAL A 28 -4.87 -2.48 24.30
C VAL A 28 -5.28 -1.29 25.17
N GLN A 29 -4.37 -0.36 25.36
CA GLN A 29 -4.52 0.83 26.18
C GLN A 29 -4.06 2.07 25.42
N THR A 30 -4.39 3.24 25.95
CA THR A 30 -4.03 4.53 25.38
C THR A 30 -3.19 5.32 26.37
N GLN A 31 -2.13 5.97 25.91
CA GLN A 31 -1.32 6.89 26.71
C GLN A 31 -1.19 8.23 25.97
N VAL A 32 -1.33 9.34 26.70
CA VAL A 32 -1.06 10.67 26.16
C VAL A 32 0.39 11.04 26.44
N VAL A 33 1.12 11.47 25.40
CA VAL A 33 2.48 12.00 25.47
C VAL A 33 2.57 13.21 24.53
N ASP A 34 2.98 14.36 25.04
CA ASP A 34 3.14 15.62 24.28
C ASP A 34 1.93 16.03 23.42
N GLY A 35 0.71 15.70 23.87
CA GLY A 35 -0.52 16.01 23.14
C GLY A 35 -0.93 15.00 22.07
N PHE A 36 -0.18 13.89 21.93
CA PHE A 36 -0.50 12.77 21.04
C PHE A 36 -0.95 11.55 21.84
N VAL A 37 -1.83 10.74 21.25
CA VAL A 37 -2.39 9.53 21.89
C VAL A 37 -1.75 8.30 21.27
N PHE A 38 -1.03 7.54 22.10
CA PHE A 38 -0.40 6.28 21.72
C PHE A 38 -1.31 5.11 22.03
N LEU A 39 -1.54 4.26 21.05
CA LEU A 39 -2.20 2.99 21.23
C LEU A 39 -1.13 1.93 21.48
N TYR A 40 -1.18 1.26 22.64
CA TYR A 40 -0.14 0.34 23.10
C TYR A 40 -0.70 -0.86 23.85
N SER A 41 0.13 -1.87 24.11
CA SER A 41 -0.18 -2.95 25.05
C SER A 41 1.09 -3.41 25.77
N GLU A 42 0.94 -4.05 26.92
CA GLU A 42 2.06 -4.71 27.61
C GLU A 42 2.72 -5.74 26.68
N ALA A 43 4.05 -5.68 26.52
CA ALA A 43 4.79 -6.65 25.74
C ALA A 43 5.14 -7.88 26.59
N LYS A 44 4.99 -9.08 26.02
CA LYS A 44 5.46 -10.34 26.66
C LYS A 44 6.83 -10.79 26.16
N GLN A 45 7.38 -10.10 25.18
CA GLN A 45 8.59 -10.47 24.45
C GLN A 45 9.38 -9.18 24.19
N GLU A 46 10.69 -9.20 24.46
CA GLU A 46 11.60 -8.09 24.12
C GLU A 46 11.63 -7.87 22.59
N ARG A 47 11.45 -8.95 21.81
CA ARG A 47 11.44 -8.90 20.35
C ARG A 47 10.33 -9.76 19.77
N TYR A 48 9.46 -9.14 18.96
CA TYR A 48 8.42 -9.84 18.23
C TYR A 48 8.93 -10.31 16.86
N LEU A 49 8.78 -11.60 16.59
CA LEU A 49 8.98 -12.13 15.24
C LEU A 49 7.85 -11.67 14.31
N ALA A 50 8.20 -11.25 13.09
CA ALA A 50 7.28 -10.83 12.04
C ALA A 50 6.55 -12.03 11.39
N SER A 51 5.88 -12.84 12.23
CA SER A 51 5.00 -13.89 11.76
C SER A 51 3.71 -13.30 11.19
N ARG A 52 3.10 -13.97 10.20
CA ARG A 52 1.81 -13.56 9.62
C ARG A 52 0.74 -13.29 10.69
N ARG A 53 0.68 -14.14 11.73
CA ARG A 53 -0.24 -13.97 12.87
C ARG A 53 -0.01 -12.64 13.59
N ASN A 54 1.24 -12.28 13.87
CA ASN A 54 1.55 -11.07 14.61
C ASN A 54 1.34 -9.82 13.73
N LEU A 55 1.73 -9.86 12.45
CA LEU A 55 1.50 -8.75 11.51
C LEU A 55 0.01 -8.43 11.39
N LEU A 56 -0.83 -9.46 11.16
CA LEU A 56 -2.28 -9.28 11.12
C LEU A 56 -2.84 -8.84 12.48
N GLY A 57 -2.28 -9.32 13.58
CA GLY A 57 -2.70 -8.90 14.93
C GLY A 57 -2.43 -7.42 15.19
N HIS A 58 -1.29 -6.90 14.73
CA HIS A 58 -0.96 -5.48 14.79
C HIS A 58 -1.91 -4.65 13.93
N GLU A 59 -2.07 -5.04 12.66
CA GLU A 59 -2.94 -4.33 11.71
C GLU A 59 -4.39 -4.28 12.21
N LYS A 60 -4.91 -5.39 12.72
CA LYS A 60 -6.28 -5.49 13.25
C LYS A 60 -6.55 -4.56 14.42
N VAL A 61 -5.54 -4.22 15.24
CA VAL A 61 -5.71 -3.25 16.34
C VAL A 61 -5.98 -1.85 15.79
N LEU A 62 -5.21 -1.45 14.77
CA LEU A 62 -5.37 -0.15 14.10
C LEU A 62 -6.70 -0.07 13.35
N GLU A 63 -7.03 -1.12 12.60
CA GLU A 63 -8.31 -1.23 11.89
C GLU A 63 -9.52 -1.10 12.84
N GLN A 64 -9.48 -1.73 14.02
CA GLN A 64 -10.56 -1.63 15.00
C GLN A 64 -10.68 -0.21 15.58
N ALA A 65 -9.57 0.49 15.81
CA ALA A 65 -9.60 1.90 16.19
C ALA A 65 -10.22 2.78 15.09
N MET A 66 -9.86 2.52 13.82
CA MET A 66 -10.44 3.21 12.67
C MET A 66 -11.94 2.95 12.52
N GLN A 67 -12.38 1.71 12.73
CA GLN A 67 -13.81 1.33 12.73
C GLN A 67 -14.60 2.03 13.82
N ALA A 68 -13.98 2.27 14.98
CA ALA A 68 -14.56 3.05 16.07
C ALA A 68 -14.61 4.56 15.79
N GLY A 69 -14.12 5.02 14.64
CA GLY A 69 -14.17 6.42 14.21
C GLY A 69 -12.83 7.15 14.28
N TYR A 70 -11.78 6.53 14.84
CA TYR A 70 -10.44 7.12 14.96
C TYR A 70 -9.64 6.88 13.67
N ARG A 71 -9.97 7.65 12.65
CA ARG A 71 -9.52 7.42 11.26
C ARG A 71 -8.23 8.15 10.89
N THR A 72 -7.81 9.11 11.71
CA THR A 72 -6.55 9.85 11.52
C THR A 72 -5.51 9.29 12.46
N LEU A 73 -4.52 8.60 11.91
CA LEU A 73 -3.50 7.92 12.67
C LEU A 73 -2.19 7.80 11.89
N LEU A 74 -1.09 7.69 12.62
CA LEU A 74 0.22 7.26 12.16
C LEU A 74 0.40 5.81 12.61
N PRO A 75 0.33 4.82 11.70
CA PRO A 75 0.64 3.46 12.05
C PRO A 75 2.15 3.31 12.28
N LEU A 76 2.54 2.72 13.41
CA LEU A 76 3.95 2.49 13.72
C LEU A 76 4.41 1.18 13.06
N GLN A 77 5.70 1.09 12.75
CA GLN A 77 6.25 -0.13 12.19
C GLN A 77 6.09 -1.30 13.17
N PHE A 78 5.80 -2.48 12.62
CA PHE A 78 5.64 -3.69 13.42
C PHE A 78 6.88 -3.97 14.26
N GLY A 79 6.67 -4.29 15.53
CA GLY A 79 7.75 -4.75 16.42
C GLY A 79 8.38 -3.63 17.25
N LEU A 80 7.85 -2.41 17.17
CA LEU A 80 8.32 -1.30 18.00
C LEU A 80 7.92 -1.51 19.47
N THR A 81 8.93 -1.72 20.31
CA THR A 81 8.79 -1.79 21.77
C THR A 81 9.58 -0.66 22.42
N ILE A 82 9.12 -0.23 23.59
CA ILE A 82 9.76 0.81 24.41
C ILE A 82 9.85 0.36 25.87
N ASP A 83 10.85 0.86 26.57
CA ASP A 83 11.02 0.60 28.01
C ASP A 83 10.28 1.65 28.86
N THR A 84 10.31 2.92 28.42
CA THR A 84 9.69 4.06 29.12
C THR A 84 9.06 5.05 28.14
N TRP A 85 8.07 5.80 28.63
CA TRP A 85 7.45 6.89 27.88
C TRP A 85 8.35 8.11 27.70
N GLU A 86 9.38 8.26 28.54
CA GLU A 86 10.37 9.33 28.41
C GLU A 86 11.17 9.19 27.10
N THR A 87 11.54 7.96 26.73
CA THR A 87 12.17 7.67 25.43
C THR A 87 11.27 8.07 24.24
N VAL A 88 9.96 7.84 24.34
CA VAL A 88 9.01 8.25 23.29
C VAL A 88 8.94 9.77 23.16
N SER A 89 8.89 10.47 24.30
CA SER A 89 8.93 11.93 24.35
C SER A 89 10.16 12.46 23.62
N ASP A 90 11.33 12.00 24.04
CA ASP A 90 12.61 12.56 23.61
C ASP A 90 12.99 12.19 22.17
N GLU A 91 12.63 11.00 21.71
CA GLU A 91 13.07 10.49 20.40
C GLU A 91 12.00 10.60 19.29
N LEU A 92 10.71 10.68 19.64
CA LEU A 92 9.63 10.59 18.65
C LEU A 92 8.70 11.80 18.65
N THR A 93 8.16 12.22 19.80
CA THR A 93 7.14 13.28 19.82
C THR A 93 7.74 14.67 19.91
N ALA A 94 8.62 14.96 20.87
CA ALA A 94 9.16 16.30 21.05
C ALA A 94 9.93 16.80 19.81
N PRO A 95 10.84 16.02 19.18
CA PRO A 95 11.58 16.48 18.01
C PRO A 95 10.72 16.62 16.75
N HIS A 96 9.63 15.84 16.64
CA HIS A 96 8.81 15.76 15.42
C HIS A 96 7.38 16.31 15.59
N SER A 97 7.10 17.03 16.68
CA SER A 97 5.75 17.50 17.02
C SER A 97 5.07 18.31 15.91
N GLU A 98 5.77 19.27 15.31
CA GLU A 98 5.23 20.05 14.19
C GLU A 98 4.94 19.18 12.95
N HIS A 99 5.82 18.20 12.68
CA HIS A 99 5.65 17.29 11.55
C HIS A 99 4.46 16.36 11.75
N LEU A 100 4.31 15.81 12.96
CA LEU A 100 3.17 15.00 13.37
C LEU A 100 1.86 15.77 13.21
N ASN A 101 1.80 17.02 13.66
CA ASN A 101 0.60 17.85 13.51
C ASN A 101 0.25 18.10 12.03
N ARG A 102 1.22 18.49 11.19
CA ARG A 102 1.00 18.65 9.74
C ARG A 102 0.56 17.35 9.08
N LEU A 103 1.14 16.22 9.50
CA LEU A 103 0.76 14.90 9.01
C LEU A 103 -0.71 14.60 9.35
N PHE A 104 -1.13 14.81 10.60
CA PHE A 104 -2.52 14.57 10.99
C PHE A 104 -3.50 15.53 10.31
N GLU A 105 -3.12 16.79 10.08
CA GLU A 105 -3.92 17.73 9.29
C GLU A 105 -4.14 17.22 7.86
N LYS A 106 -3.08 16.75 7.20
CA LYS A 106 -3.15 16.14 5.85
C LYS A 106 -4.05 14.90 5.83
N LEU A 107 -3.92 14.01 6.82
CA LEU A 107 -4.67 12.76 6.88
C LEU A 107 -6.12 12.94 7.35
N SER A 108 -6.44 14.05 7.99
CA SER A 108 -7.79 14.33 8.49
C SER A 108 -8.81 14.33 7.36
N GLY A 109 -9.90 13.56 7.53
CA GLY A 109 -10.95 13.41 6.52
C GLY A 109 -10.60 12.49 5.33
N HIS A 110 -9.38 11.94 5.29
CA HIS A 110 -8.91 11.09 4.20
C HIS A 110 -8.68 9.64 4.64
N ARG A 111 -8.71 8.71 3.68
CA ARG A 111 -8.36 7.29 3.84
C ARG A 111 -7.39 6.86 2.77
N GLU A 112 -6.55 5.91 3.11
CA GLU A 112 -5.74 5.19 2.13
C GLU A 112 -6.57 4.07 1.50
N VAL A 113 -6.58 4.01 0.18
CA VAL A 113 -7.00 2.84 -0.60
C VAL A 113 -5.86 2.40 -1.52
N SER A 114 -5.81 1.14 -1.91
CA SER A 114 -4.76 0.66 -2.84
C SER A 114 -5.33 -0.16 -3.98
N VAL A 115 -4.74 0.01 -5.16
CA VAL A 115 -5.06 -0.73 -6.38
C VAL A 115 -3.81 -1.43 -6.86
N LYS A 116 -3.89 -2.75 -7.00
CA LYS A 116 -2.82 -3.57 -7.57
C LYS A 116 -3.35 -4.31 -8.79
N LEU A 117 -2.62 -4.21 -9.89
CA LEU A 117 -2.97 -4.85 -11.16
C LEU A 117 -2.01 -6.00 -11.43
N PHE A 118 -2.58 -7.13 -11.80
CA PHE A 118 -1.84 -8.29 -12.24
C PHE A 118 -2.35 -8.73 -13.60
N TRP A 119 -1.44 -9.20 -14.44
CA TRP A 119 -1.78 -9.82 -15.72
C TRP A 119 -1.12 -11.19 -15.85
N ASP A 120 -1.60 -12.01 -16.78
CA ASP A 120 -0.84 -13.17 -17.24
C ASP A 120 0.03 -12.76 -18.42
N SER A 121 1.34 -12.71 -18.21
CA SER A 121 2.30 -12.28 -19.24
C SER A 121 2.25 -13.15 -20.50
N ALA A 122 1.94 -14.45 -20.36
CA ALA A 122 1.87 -15.36 -21.50
C ALA A 122 0.58 -15.14 -22.31
N GLU A 123 -0.56 -14.96 -21.65
CA GLU A 123 -1.82 -14.62 -22.33
C GLU A 123 -1.73 -13.26 -23.03
N GLU A 124 -1.11 -12.27 -22.38
CA GLU A 124 -0.92 -10.93 -22.94
C GLU A 124 0.05 -10.93 -24.13
N LEU A 125 1.11 -11.73 -24.08
CA LEU A 125 2.00 -11.95 -25.22
C LEU A 125 1.26 -12.63 -26.37
N GLN A 126 0.44 -13.64 -26.11
CA GLN A 126 -0.35 -14.30 -27.15
C GLN A 126 -1.34 -13.33 -27.80
N ALA A 127 -2.04 -12.52 -27.00
CA ALA A 127 -2.94 -11.49 -27.48
C ALA A 127 -2.21 -10.44 -28.33
N LEU A 128 -1.02 -10.02 -27.91
CA LEU A 128 -0.16 -9.11 -28.67
C LEU A 128 0.21 -9.71 -30.04
N MET A 129 0.67 -10.96 -30.08
CA MET A 129 1.01 -11.65 -31.34
C MET A 129 -0.20 -11.85 -32.27
N ALA A 130 -1.41 -11.94 -31.72
CA ALA A 130 -2.64 -12.03 -32.52
C ALA A 130 -3.06 -10.69 -33.12
N GLN A 131 -2.74 -9.57 -32.46
CA GLN A 131 -3.10 -8.22 -32.86
C GLN A 131 -2.05 -7.56 -33.78
N ASP A 132 -0.77 -7.85 -33.56
CA ASP A 132 0.33 -7.28 -34.36
C ASP A 132 0.85 -8.29 -35.39
N ALA A 133 0.28 -8.22 -36.59
CA ALA A 133 0.64 -9.08 -37.70
C ALA A 133 2.10 -8.87 -38.18
N GLU A 134 2.66 -7.67 -38.02
CA GLU A 134 4.04 -7.38 -38.43
C GLU A 134 5.03 -8.01 -37.46
N LEU A 135 4.80 -7.85 -36.15
CA LEU A 135 5.64 -8.45 -35.11
C LEU A 135 5.56 -9.98 -35.17
N ARG A 136 4.36 -10.52 -35.41
CA ARG A 136 4.18 -11.95 -35.66
C ARG A 136 4.91 -12.43 -36.91
N ALA A 137 4.77 -11.74 -38.04
CA ALA A 137 5.47 -12.10 -39.27
C ALA A 137 6.99 -12.03 -39.11
N LYS A 138 7.51 -11.04 -38.38
CA LYS A 138 8.92 -10.94 -38.03
C LYS A 138 9.37 -12.16 -37.22
N ARG A 139 8.65 -12.54 -36.17
CA ARG A 139 8.92 -13.74 -35.37
C ARG A 139 8.88 -15.01 -36.23
N ASP A 140 7.82 -15.21 -37.00
CA ASP A 140 7.62 -16.42 -37.82
C ASP A 140 8.68 -16.52 -38.94
N SER A 141 9.18 -15.39 -39.44
CA SER A 141 10.25 -15.37 -40.46
C SER A 141 11.58 -15.92 -39.96
N LEU A 142 11.73 -16.07 -38.64
CA LEU A 142 12.90 -16.62 -37.98
C LEU A 142 12.82 -18.13 -37.74
N GLU A 143 11.61 -18.71 -37.70
CA GLU A 143 11.44 -20.14 -37.41
C GLU A 143 12.10 -21.01 -38.49
N GLY A 144 12.91 -21.99 -38.06
CA GLY A 144 13.58 -22.93 -38.96
C GLY A 144 14.80 -22.38 -39.71
N LYS A 145 15.28 -21.17 -39.39
CA LYS A 145 16.51 -20.59 -39.98
C LYS A 145 17.68 -20.60 -39.00
N SER A 146 18.90 -20.66 -39.54
CA SER A 146 20.12 -20.39 -38.76
C SER A 146 20.28 -18.88 -38.62
N LEU A 147 19.90 -18.36 -37.46
CA LEU A 147 19.91 -16.93 -37.17
C LEU A 147 21.23 -16.49 -36.55
N SER A 148 21.61 -15.25 -36.82
CA SER A 148 22.64 -14.58 -36.03
C SER A 148 22.12 -14.22 -34.63
N MET A 149 23.03 -14.12 -33.66
CA MET A 149 22.68 -13.67 -32.30
C MET A 149 21.99 -12.30 -32.32
N ASP A 150 22.43 -11.40 -33.20
CA ASP A 150 21.88 -10.04 -33.33
C ASP A 150 20.41 -10.05 -33.80
N GLU A 151 20.02 -10.96 -34.69
CA GLU A 151 18.63 -11.09 -35.16
C GLU A 151 17.70 -11.58 -34.06
N ILE A 152 18.16 -12.54 -33.25
CA ILE A 152 17.41 -13.06 -32.09
C ILE A 152 17.21 -11.95 -31.06
N VAL A 153 18.27 -11.22 -30.72
CA VAL A 153 18.22 -10.12 -29.75
C VAL A 153 17.27 -9.02 -30.20
N ARG A 154 17.31 -8.61 -31.47
CA ARG A 154 16.43 -7.55 -32.00
C ARG A 154 14.96 -7.89 -31.89
N ILE A 155 14.56 -9.13 -32.18
CA ILE A 155 13.15 -9.53 -32.07
C ILE A 155 12.72 -9.67 -30.62
N GLY A 156 13.59 -10.17 -29.73
CA GLY A 156 13.34 -10.14 -28.29
C GLY A 156 13.06 -8.73 -27.77
N GLN A 157 13.91 -7.77 -28.14
CA GLN A 157 13.73 -6.35 -27.78
C GLN A 157 12.44 -5.75 -28.33
N ALA A 158 12.07 -6.06 -29.57
CA ALA A 158 10.82 -5.58 -30.16
C ALA A 158 9.59 -6.10 -29.43
N ILE A 159 9.60 -7.39 -29.03
CA ILE A 159 8.51 -7.99 -28.25
C ILE A 159 8.46 -7.36 -26.85
N GLU A 160 9.60 -7.20 -26.19
CA GLU A 160 9.68 -6.59 -24.87
C GLU A 160 9.16 -5.14 -24.88
N GLN A 161 9.56 -4.35 -25.87
CA GLN A 161 9.06 -2.98 -26.04
C GLN A 161 7.54 -2.95 -26.24
N ALA A 162 7.01 -3.79 -27.14
CA ALA A 162 5.57 -3.85 -27.39
C ALA A 162 4.77 -4.31 -26.15
N MET A 163 5.31 -5.23 -25.36
CA MET A 163 4.74 -5.62 -24.07
C MET A 163 4.80 -4.47 -23.05
N SER A 164 5.89 -3.70 -23.03
CA SER A 164 6.02 -2.52 -22.18
C SER A 164 5.00 -1.43 -22.55
N ASP A 165 4.85 -1.14 -23.84
CA ASP A 165 3.89 -0.15 -24.32
C ASP A 165 2.45 -0.55 -23.97
N ARG A 166 2.15 -1.85 -24.09
CA ARG A 166 0.85 -2.41 -23.68
C ARG A 166 0.61 -2.26 -22.18
N ARG A 167 1.62 -2.53 -21.36
CA ARG A 167 1.57 -2.33 -19.91
C ARG A 167 1.29 -0.87 -19.57
N GLU A 168 2.03 0.04 -20.19
CA GLU A 168 1.91 1.48 -19.97
C GLU A 168 0.52 2.01 -20.35
N ALA A 169 -0.04 1.52 -21.46
CA ALA A 169 -1.40 1.88 -21.87
C ALA A 169 -2.45 1.46 -20.83
N ILE A 170 -2.28 0.30 -20.20
CA ILE A 170 -3.15 -0.15 -19.11
C ILE A 170 -2.99 0.77 -17.90
N ILE A 171 -1.75 1.01 -17.44
CA ILE A 171 -1.44 1.87 -16.30
C ILE A 171 -2.02 3.28 -16.51
N THR A 172 -1.79 3.86 -17.69
CA THR A 172 -2.30 5.19 -18.07
C THR A 172 -3.83 5.25 -17.98
N ALA A 173 -4.55 4.19 -18.37
CA ALA A 173 -6.01 4.15 -18.26
C ALA A 173 -6.48 4.20 -16.79
N PHE A 174 -5.81 3.47 -15.90
CA PHE A 174 -6.09 3.53 -14.46
C PHE A 174 -5.75 4.90 -13.87
N GLN A 175 -4.55 5.41 -14.15
CA GLN A 175 -4.11 6.74 -13.69
C GLN A 175 -5.07 7.85 -14.15
N THR A 176 -5.43 7.86 -15.43
CA THR A 176 -6.35 8.87 -16.00
C THR A 176 -7.73 8.85 -15.31
N THR A 177 -8.18 7.68 -14.88
CA THR A 177 -9.50 7.50 -14.27
C THR A 177 -9.48 7.77 -12.76
N LEU A 178 -8.45 7.29 -12.05
CA LEU A 178 -8.41 7.26 -10.59
C LEU A 178 -7.64 8.44 -9.97
N ASN A 179 -6.58 8.92 -10.61
CA ASN A 179 -5.75 10.00 -10.07
C ASN A 179 -6.55 11.28 -9.75
N PRO A 180 -7.55 11.70 -10.56
CA PRO A 180 -8.35 12.89 -10.26
C PRO A 180 -9.18 12.80 -8.96
N MET A 181 -9.37 11.60 -8.41
CA MET A 181 -10.15 11.38 -7.19
C MET A 181 -9.30 11.40 -5.91
N ALA A 182 -7.97 11.44 -6.05
CA ALA A 182 -7.04 11.37 -4.94
C ALA A 182 -6.38 12.74 -4.69
N VAL A 183 -6.17 13.05 -3.42
CA VAL A 183 -5.40 14.24 -3.02
C VAL A 183 -3.90 13.98 -3.08
N GLU A 184 -3.49 12.72 -2.96
CA GLU A 184 -2.11 12.27 -3.08
C GLU A 184 -2.06 10.82 -3.57
N ILE A 185 -0.99 10.47 -4.27
CA ILE A 185 -0.81 9.17 -4.91
C ILE A 185 0.63 8.72 -4.67
N VAL A 186 0.79 7.47 -4.25
CA VAL A 186 2.11 6.83 -4.12
C VAL A 186 2.12 5.60 -5.00
N GLU A 187 2.98 5.60 -6.01
CA GLU A 187 3.26 4.43 -6.84
C GLU A 187 4.43 3.66 -6.23
N ASN A 188 4.20 2.39 -5.95
CA ASN A 188 5.14 1.49 -5.33
C ASN A 188 5.74 0.54 -6.37
N ASP A 189 6.92 0.02 -6.06
CA ASP A 189 7.54 -1.01 -6.90
C ASP A 189 6.64 -2.25 -7.05
N SER A 190 6.73 -2.87 -8.22
CA SER A 190 6.07 -4.13 -8.50
C SER A 190 6.79 -5.26 -7.75
N LEU A 191 6.04 -5.98 -6.91
CA LEU A 191 6.60 -7.03 -6.04
C LEU A 191 6.82 -8.37 -6.74
N THR A 192 6.27 -8.53 -7.95
CA THR A 192 6.32 -9.76 -8.75
C THR A 192 6.29 -9.40 -10.23
N GLU A 193 6.85 -10.21 -11.11
CA GLU A 193 6.80 -10.00 -12.57
C GLU A 193 5.38 -9.91 -13.15
N ALA A 194 4.42 -10.62 -12.53
CA ALA A 194 3.01 -10.58 -12.93
C ALA A 194 2.28 -9.30 -12.50
N MET A 195 2.83 -8.56 -11.53
CA MET A 195 2.27 -7.30 -11.06
C MET A 195 2.74 -6.19 -11.98
N ILE A 196 1.79 -5.47 -12.58
CA ILE A 196 2.09 -4.40 -13.52
C ILE A 196 1.86 -3.02 -12.94
N TYR A 197 1.10 -2.92 -11.85
CA TYR A 197 0.80 -1.66 -11.19
C TYR A 197 0.52 -1.89 -9.70
N ASN A 198 1.01 -0.99 -8.86
CA ASN A 198 0.87 -1.03 -7.41
C ASN A 198 0.82 0.40 -6.88
N ALA A 199 -0.37 0.94 -6.70
CA ALA A 199 -0.54 2.31 -6.24
C ALA A 199 -1.41 2.38 -4.98
N ALA A 200 -1.05 3.30 -4.09
CA ALA A 200 -1.87 3.76 -2.99
C ALA A 200 -2.41 5.15 -3.33
N TYR A 201 -3.64 5.42 -2.91
CA TYR A 201 -4.36 6.67 -3.14
C TYR A 201 -4.87 7.19 -1.79
N LEU A 202 -4.58 8.45 -1.50
CA LEU A 202 -5.18 9.17 -0.39
C LEU A 202 -6.44 9.85 -0.92
N ILE A 203 -7.61 9.36 -0.53
CA ILE A 203 -8.90 9.86 -1.00
C ILE A 203 -9.74 10.35 0.18
N SER A 204 -10.74 11.20 -0.05
CA SER A 204 -11.73 11.51 0.99
C SER A 204 -12.47 10.24 1.42
N TRP A 205 -12.77 10.12 2.72
CA TRP A 205 -13.58 9.00 3.23
C TRP A 205 -14.92 8.83 2.51
N GLU A 206 -15.51 9.94 2.05
CA GLU A 206 -16.81 9.97 1.38
C GLU A 206 -16.75 9.51 -0.08
N LEU A 207 -15.57 9.57 -0.72
CA LEU A 207 -15.39 9.23 -2.13
C LEU A 207 -15.14 7.74 -2.38
N GLU A 208 -15.02 6.92 -1.34
CA GLU A 208 -14.62 5.52 -1.53
C GLU A 208 -15.59 4.73 -2.41
N SER A 209 -16.91 4.91 -2.24
CA SER A 209 -17.87 4.16 -3.04
C SER A 209 -17.79 4.54 -4.52
N GLU A 210 -17.61 5.83 -4.85
CA GLU A 210 -17.39 6.27 -6.23
C GLU A 210 -16.05 5.74 -6.77
N PHE A 211 -15.00 5.74 -5.94
CA PHE A 211 -13.69 5.23 -6.33
C PHE A 211 -13.77 3.73 -6.66
N SER A 212 -14.44 2.95 -5.82
CA SER A 212 -14.69 1.53 -6.02
C SER A 212 -15.46 1.28 -7.31
N GLU A 213 -16.52 2.05 -7.60
CA GLU A 213 -17.27 1.96 -8.86
C GLU A 213 -16.39 2.23 -10.10
N LYS A 214 -15.44 3.17 -10.02
CA LYS A 214 -14.47 3.42 -11.09
C LYS A 214 -13.49 2.27 -11.29
N VAL A 215 -13.03 1.65 -10.21
CA VAL A 215 -12.18 0.44 -10.27
C VAL A 215 -12.95 -0.70 -10.95
N GLU A 216 -14.20 -0.94 -10.58
CA GLU A 216 -15.04 -1.95 -11.24
C GLU A 216 -15.33 -1.62 -12.71
N TRP A 217 -15.52 -0.33 -13.04
CA TRP A 217 -15.69 0.09 -14.42
C TRP A 217 -14.44 -0.22 -15.26
N LEU A 218 -13.24 0.03 -14.72
CA LEU A 218 -11.97 -0.33 -15.36
C LEU A 218 -11.85 -1.85 -15.54
N ASP A 219 -12.21 -2.64 -14.53
CA ASP A 219 -12.19 -4.11 -14.63
C ASP A 219 -13.02 -4.61 -15.82
N ARG A 220 -14.22 -4.03 -16.00
CA ARG A 220 -15.10 -4.33 -17.14
C ARG A 220 -14.51 -3.90 -18.49
N GLN A 221 -13.77 -2.77 -18.54
CA GLN A 221 -13.12 -2.32 -19.78
C GLN A 221 -12.04 -3.30 -20.25
N PHE A 222 -11.39 -4.00 -19.33
CA PHE A 222 -10.37 -5.00 -19.65
C PHE A 222 -10.93 -6.43 -19.70
N GLU A 223 -12.25 -6.62 -19.64
CA GLU A 223 -12.95 -7.89 -19.85
C GLU A 223 -12.41 -9.05 -18.99
N GLY A 224 -11.96 -8.76 -17.76
CA GLY A 224 -11.40 -9.77 -16.85
C GLY A 224 -10.01 -10.29 -17.22
N ARG A 225 -9.33 -9.67 -18.19
CA ARG A 225 -7.91 -9.97 -18.54
C ARG A 225 -6.94 -9.59 -17.42
N LEU A 226 -7.34 -8.65 -16.57
CA LEU A 226 -6.57 -8.22 -15.42
C LEU A 226 -7.15 -8.86 -14.16
N LYS A 227 -6.27 -9.26 -13.26
CA LYS A 227 -6.64 -9.52 -11.87
C LYS A 227 -6.38 -8.24 -11.09
N ILE A 228 -7.46 -7.58 -10.68
CA ILE A 228 -7.40 -6.37 -9.87
C ILE A 228 -7.55 -6.73 -8.40
N ARG A 229 -6.66 -6.21 -7.56
CA ARG A 229 -6.82 -6.23 -6.11
C ARG A 229 -7.02 -4.81 -5.63
N TYR A 230 -8.24 -4.52 -5.18
CA TYR A 230 -8.59 -3.30 -4.50
C TYR A 230 -8.64 -3.57 -2.99
N ASN A 231 -7.90 -2.80 -2.20
CA ASN A 231 -8.06 -2.77 -0.75
C ASN A 231 -8.51 -1.37 -0.35
N ASP A 232 -9.73 -1.26 0.14
CA ASP A 232 -10.33 0.00 0.53
C ASP A 232 -10.01 0.35 1.99
N PHE A 233 -9.70 -0.64 2.84
CA PHE A 233 -9.57 -0.43 4.28
C PHE A 233 -8.22 -0.91 4.79
N THR A 234 -7.34 0.03 5.13
CA THR A 234 -6.05 -0.24 5.77
C THR A 234 -5.58 1.00 6.53
N ALA A 235 -4.70 0.83 7.51
CA ALA A 235 -4.03 1.96 8.13
C ALA A 235 -3.14 2.66 7.08
N PRO A 236 -3.00 3.99 7.13
CA PRO A 236 -2.42 4.77 6.02
C PRO A 236 -0.88 4.68 5.94
N TYR A 237 -0.29 3.49 5.81
CA TYR A 237 1.16 3.27 5.83
C TYR A 237 1.92 3.99 4.69
N ASN A 238 1.28 4.22 3.53
CA ASN A 238 1.94 4.90 2.41
C ASN A 238 1.98 6.42 2.62
N PHE A 239 1.01 6.98 3.33
CA PHE A 239 0.85 8.44 3.47
C PHE A 239 1.20 8.97 4.86
N ALA A 240 1.20 8.10 5.88
CA ALA A 240 1.55 8.41 7.24
C ALA A 240 2.99 7.98 7.53
N GLN A 241 3.94 8.82 7.13
CA GLN A 241 5.36 8.62 7.36
C GLN A 241 5.95 9.84 8.05
N ILE A 242 6.83 9.58 9.02
CA ILE A 242 7.73 10.60 9.57
C ILE A 242 9.02 10.46 8.80
N ASP A 243 9.44 11.52 8.10
CA ASP A 243 10.79 11.59 7.56
C ASP A 243 11.74 11.50 8.75
N ARG A 244 12.43 10.35 8.88
CA ARG A 244 13.60 10.27 9.74
C ARG A 244 14.66 11.08 9.00
N GLY A 245 14.73 12.37 9.32
CA GLY A 245 15.71 13.28 8.72
C GLY A 245 17.08 12.63 8.65
N GLU A 246 17.72 12.74 7.49
CA GLU A 246 19.13 12.37 7.29
C GLU A 246 20.07 13.15 8.22
#